data_AF-A0A521G3I5-F1
#
_entry.id   AF-A0A521G3I5-F1
#
_cell.length_a   1.000
_cell.length_b   1.000
_cell.length_c   1.000
_cell.angle_alpha   90.00
_cell.angle_beta   90.00
_cell.angle_gamma   90.00
#
_symmetry.space_group_name_H-M   'P 1'
#
loop_
_entity.id
_entity.type
_entity.pdbx_description
1 polymer ?
#
loop_
_entity_poly.entity_id
_entity_poly.type
_entity_poly.pdbx_seq_one_letter_code
_entity_poly.pdbx_strand_id
1 'polypeptide(L)'
;MSTSPQEANGMSLKNKALSFFALTVLLTLFTAVFVMRGGPPVAALAALGLLLCVLAAALLSFQIYVLKPLADVHAVTRQMIDGHLDRLNRIHRADEIGRLGESINDLAVNMQEVLLFVWNHGQESRELLERIAALSDAEPQSELDEDIEQMRQSNENLKDIVTSFSYFEIRLEHERMMAESDCGKDGTCCGGGAACKYPTA
;
A
#
# COMPACT_ATOMS: atom_id res chain seq x y z
N MET A 1 13.37 12.42 33.46
CA MET A 1 12.13 13.04 32.97
C MET A 1 12.57 14.10 31.96
N SER A 2 12.77 13.66 30.72
CA SER A 2 13.38 14.46 29.66
C SER A 2 12.27 14.86 28.69
N THR A 3 11.93 16.14 28.68
CA THR A 3 10.99 16.72 27.72
C THR A 3 11.63 16.68 26.33
N SER A 4 11.13 15.78 25.48
CA SER A 4 11.55 15.64 24.09
C SER A 4 11.16 16.89 23.29
N PRO A 5 12.11 17.58 22.62
CA PRO A 5 11.81 18.72 21.77
C PRO A 5 11.36 18.20 20.39
N GLN A 6 10.11 17.75 20.28
CA GLN A 6 9.60 17.16 19.04
C GLN A 6 8.21 17.68 18.62
N GLU A 7 7.91 18.95 18.94
CA GLU A 7 6.62 19.56 18.58
C GLU A 7 6.74 20.79 17.65
N ALA A 8 7.93 21.10 17.17
CA ALA A 8 8.18 22.33 16.41
C ALA A 8 8.54 22.07 14.94
N ASN A 9 7.75 21.28 14.19
CA ASN A 9 7.66 21.40 12.71
C ASN A 9 6.62 20.47 12.05
N GLY A 10 5.45 20.28 12.66
CA GLY A 10 4.35 19.48 12.12
C GLY A 10 3.59 20.12 10.94
N MET A 11 4.26 20.87 10.05
CA MET A 11 3.61 21.26 8.79
C MET A 11 3.53 20.04 7.88
N SER A 12 2.29 19.54 7.68
CA SER A 12 1.94 18.47 6.74
C SER A 12 2.64 18.65 5.39
N LEU A 13 3.07 17.55 4.77
CA LEU A 13 3.74 17.55 3.47
C LEU A 13 2.91 18.32 2.42
N LYS A 14 1.58 18.24 2.54
CA LYS A 14 0.63 19.00 1.71
C LYS A 14 0.84 20.51 1.83
N ASN A 15 0.96 21.03 3.06
CA ASN A 15 1.14 22.47 3.28
C ASN A 15 2.51 22.96 2.77
N LYS A 16 3.55 22.13 2.90
CA LYS A 16 4.86 22.44 2.33
C LYS A 16 4.83 22.44 0.80
N ALA A 17 4.31 21.38 0.19
CA ALA A 17 4.19 21.27 -1.26
C ALA A 17 3.32 22.40 -1.85
N LEU A 18 2.21 22.73 -1.18
CA LEU A 18 1.32 23.80 -1.59
C LEU A 18 1.98 25.18 -1.44
N SER A 19 2.73 25.41 -0.36
CA SER A 19 3.52 26.63 -0.18
C SER A 19 4.60 26.78 -1.26
N PHE A 20 5.34 25.71 -1.57
CA PHE A 20 6.33 25.72 -2.66
C PHE A 20 5.70 25.97 -4.03
N PHE A 21 4.57 25.33 -4.31
CA PHE A 21 3.85 25.52 -5.57
C PHE A 21 3.32 26.96 -5.68
N ALA A 22 2.68 27.47 -4.63
CA ALA A 22 2.19 28.83 -4.57
C ALA A 22 3.33 29.86 -4.75
N LEU A 23 4.47 29.66 -4.09
CA LEU A 23 5.64 30.51 -4.22
C LEU A 23 6.18 30.50 -5.67
N THR A 24 6.27 29.32 -6.28
CA THR A 24 6.74 29.17 -7.66
C THR A 24 5.80 29.89 -8.64
N VAL A 25 4.50 29.70 -8.49
CA VAL A 25 3.48 30.40 -9.29
C VAL A 25 3.59 31.92 -9.10
N LEU A 26 3.70 32.39 -7.87
CA LEU A 26 3.79 33.83 -7.57
C LEU A 26 5.06 34.44 -8.18
N LEU A 27 6.19 33.72 -8.16
CA LEU A 27 7.44 34.12 -8.81
C LEU A 27 7.33 34.13 -10.35
N THR A 28 6.64 33.15 -10.94
CA THR A 28 6.36 33.13 -12.39
C THR A 28 5.51 34.31 -12.82
N LEU A 29 4.49 34.67 -12.04
CA LEU A 29 3.61 35.82 -12.33
C LEU A 29 4.39 37.14 -12.19
N PHE A 30 5.22 37.27 -11.15
CA PHE A 30 6.04 38.45 -10.95
C PHE A 30 7.02 38.68 -12.10
N THR A 31 7.73 37.62 -12.54
CA THR A 31 8.65 37.71 -13.67
C THR A 31 7.93 38.02 -14.98
N ALA A 32 6.75 37.43 -15.23
CA ALA A 32 5.93 37.76 -16.40
C ALA A 32 5.48 39.23 -16.41
N VAL A 33 5.00 39.76 -15.28
CA VAL A 33 4.60 41.18 -15.16
C VAL A 33 5.80 42.12 -15.35
N PHE A 34 6.96 41.77 -14.82
CA PHE A 34 8.19 42.55 -14.97
C PHE A 34 8.63 42.63 -16.44
N VAL A 35 8.56 41.51 -17.16
CA VAL A 35 8.87 41.45 -18.61
C VAL A 35 7.86 42.28 -19.41
N MET A 36 6.56 42.19 -19.11
CA MET A 36 5.53 43.00 -19.78
C MET A 36 5.69 44.51 -19.58
N ARG A 37 6.31 44.94 -18.47
CA ARG A 37 6.56 46.36 -18.18
C ARG A 37 7.72 46.98 -18.96
N GLY A 38 8.37 46.23 -19.87
CA GLY A 38 9.39 46.76 -20.76
C GLY A 38 10.73 47.06 -20.07
N GLY A 39 11.10 46.27 -19.06
CA GLY A 39 12.43 46.36 -18.44
C GLY A 39 13.56 46.16 -19.46
N PRO A 40 14.79 46.59 -19.15
CA PRO A 40 15.92 46.44 -20.07
C PRO A 40 16.15 44.95 -20.40
N PRO A 41 16.58 44.62 -21.62
CA PRO A 41 16.67 43.23 -22.10
C PRO A 41 17.58 42.36 -21.24
N VAL A 42 18.64 42.94 -20.67
CA VAL A 42 19.53 42.27 -19.71
C VAL A 42 18.81 41.83 -18.43
N ALA A 43 17.85 42.64 -17.94
CA ALA A 43 17.06 42.29 -16.76
C ALA A 43 16.02 41.20 -17.07
N ALA A 44 15.47 41.19 -18.29
CA ALA A 44 14.56 40.14 -18.73
C ALA A 44 15.27 38.77 -18.81
N LEU A 45 16.48 38.72 -19.38
CA LEU A 45 17.28 37.50 -19.42
C LEU A 45 17.67 37.00 -18.02
N ALA A 46 18.07 37.92 -17.13
CA ALA A 46 18.37 37.57 -15.74
C ALA A 46 17.13 37.02 -15.00
N ALA A 47 15.97 37.63 -15.20
CA ALA A 47 14.70 37.17 -14.61
C ALA A 47 14.29 35.79 -15.12
N LEU A 48 14.46 35.52 -16.42
CA LEU A 48 14.20 34.21 -17.01
C LEU A 48 15.17 33.15 -16.47
N GLY A 49 16.46 33.47 -16.37
CA GLY A 49 17.47 32.58 -15.80
C GLY A 49 17.14 32.22 -14.35
N LEU A 50 16.81 33.22 -13.53
CA LEU A 50 16.39 33.00 -12.14
C LEU A 50 15.14 32.11 -12.05
N LEU A 51 14.15 32.35 -12.92
CA LEU A 51 12.93 31.56 -12.97
C LEU A 51 13.22 30.08 -13.27
N LEU A 52 14.07 29.81 -14.28
CA LEU A 52 14.48 28.45 -14.64
C LEU A 52 15.23 27.77 -13.49
N CYS A 53 16.11 28.49 -12.79
CA CYS A 53 16.81 27.95 -11.61
C CYS A 53 15.83 27.57 -10.49
N VAL A 54 14.84 28.41 -10.18
CA VAL A 54 13.83 28.12 -9.16
C VAL A 54 12.98 26.92 -9.57
N LEU A 55 12.56 26.85 -10.84
CA LEU A 55 11.79 25.71 -11.35
C LEU A 55 12.58 24.40 -11.27
N ALA A 56 13.85 24.41 -11.67
CA ALA A 56 14.73 23.25 -11.56
C ALA A 56 14.90 22.80 -10.11
N ALA A 57 15.13 23.73 -9.18
CA ALA A 57 15.24 23.43 -7.76
C ALA A 57 13.94 22.84 -7.18
N ALA A 58 12.78 23.34 -7.60
CA ALA A 58 11.48 22.81 -7.19
C ALA A 58 11.26 21.37 -7.70
N LEU A 59 11.58 21.10 -8.97
CA LEU A 59 11.47 19.75 -9.56
C LEU A 59 12.41 18.75 -8.88
N LEU A 60 13.66 19.15 -8.62
CA LEU A 60 14.63 18.31 -7.90
C LEU A 60 14.15 18.02 -6.47
N SER A 61 13.61 19.03 -5.79
CA SER A 61 13.02 18.86 -4.46
C SER A 61 11.85 17.87 -4.50
N PHE A 62 10.95 17.99 -5.47
CA PHE A 62 9.83 17.05 -5.62
C PHE A 62 10.30 15.61 -5.86
N GLN A 63 11.31 15.42 -6.73
CA GLN A 63 11.90 14.10 -6.97
C GLN A 63 12.48 13.48 -5.69
N ILE A 64 13.27 14.25 -4.94
CA ILE A 64 13.96 13.76 -3.74
C ILE A 64 12.97 13.54 -2.58
N TYR A 65 12.03 14.45 -2.39
CA TYR A 65 11.17 14.43 -1.21
C TYR A 65 9.87 13.63 -1.38
N VAL A 66 9.38 13.41 -2.60
CA VAL A 66 8.11 12.72 -2.86
C VAL A 66 8.33 11.46 -3.68
N LEU A 67 8.92 11.59 -4.88
CA LEU A 67 8.99 10.45 -5.81
C LEU A 67 9.91 9.34 -5.32
N LYS A 68 11.07 9.67 -4.75
CA LYS A 68 12.00 8.67 -4.24
C LYS A 68 11.40 7.84 -3.08
N PRO A 69 10.88 8.45 -1.99
CA PRO A 69 10.21 7.68 -0.94
C PRO A 69 9.04 6.82 -1.43
N LEU A 70 8.27 7.33 -2.40
CA LEU A 70 7.15 6.57 -2.98
C LEU A 70 7.65 5.37 -3.80
N ALA A 71 8.76 5.53 -4.52
CA ALA A 71 9.42 4.44 -5.23
C ALA A 71 9.97 3.38 -4.25
N ASP A 72 10.51 3.81 -3.11
CA ASP A 72 11.00 2.91 -2.05
C ASP A 72 9.85 2.08 -1.46
N VAL A 73 8.71 2.72 -1.13
CA VAL A 73 7.49 2.03 -0.67
C VAL A 73 7.02 1.02 -1.72
N HIS A 74 6.92 1.44 -2.99
CA HIS A 74 6.52 0.56 -4.08
C HIS A 74 7.46 -0.64 -4.26
N ALA A 75 8.78 -0.44 -4.10
CA ALA A 75 9.75 -1.53 -4.19
C ALA A 75 9.60 -2.56 -3.06
N VAL A 76 9.24 -2.12 -1.84
CA VAL A 76 8.95 -3.02 -0.71
C VAL A 76 7.62 -3.74 -0.94
N THR A 77 6.56 -3.03 -1.34
CA THR A 77 5.27 -3.64 -1.66
C THR A 77 5.40 -4.69 -2.76
N ARG A 78 6.23 -4.46 -3.78
CA ARG A 78 6.49 -5.44 -4.83
C ARG A 78 7.17 -6.71 -4.28
N GLN A 79 8.13 -6.55 -3.38
CA GLN A 79 8.75 -7.69 -2.69
C GLN A 79 7.73 -8.48 -1.86
N MET A 80 6.80 -7.80 -1.17
CA MET A 80 5.72 -8.46 -0.44
C MET A 80 4.80 -9.26 -1.36
N ILE A 81 4.47 -8.72 -2.54
CA ILE A 81 3.68 -9.41 -3.58
C ILE A 81 4.43 -10.67 -4.07
N ASP A 82 5.76 -10.59 -4.19
CA ASP A 82 6.61 -11.72 -4.56
C ASP A 82 6.83 -12.73 -3.40
N GLY A 83 6.17 -12.53 -2.25
CA GLY A 83 6.24 -13.42 -1.08
C GLY A 83 7.36 -13.10 -0.08
N HIS A 84 8.14 -12.05 -0.31
CA HIS A 84 9.19 -11.59 0.59
C HIS A 84 8.64 -10.63 1.65
N LEU A 85 8.09 -11.19 2.73
CA LEU A 85 7.56 -10.40 3.85
C LEU A 85 8.61 -10.09 4.92
N ASP A 86 9.82 -10.66 4.84
CA ASP A 86 10.92 -10.49 5.81
C ASP A 86 11.56 -9.09 5.76
N ARG A 87 11.18 -8.27 4.79
CA ARG A 87 11.72 -6.93 4.57
C ARG A 87 10.67 -5.87 4.87
N LEU A 88 10.97 -5.06 5.88
CA LEU A 88 10.17 -3.90 6.24
C LEU A 88 10.79 -2.63 5.65
N ASN A 89 9.93 -1.69 5.28
CA ASN A 89 10.36 -0.36 4.88
C ASN A 89 10.96 0.35 6.11
N ARG A 90 12.13 1.01 5.96
CA ARG A 90 12.73 1.79 7.04
C ARG A 90 12.16 3.20 7.07
N ILE A 91 11.33 3.45 8.07
CA ILE A 91 10.54 4.67 8.16
C ILE A 91 11.30 5.70 8.98
N HIS A 92 11.79 6.74 8.30
CA HIS A 92 12.51 7.85 8.94
C HIS A 92 11.70 9.15 8.92
N ARG A 93 10.42 9.07 8.57
CA ARG A 93 9.56 10.24 8.33
C ARG A 93 8.28 10.16 9.16
N ALA A 94 7.86 11.31 9.69
CA ALA A 94 6.60 11.47 10.41
C ALA A 94 5.50 12.11 9.54
N ASP A 95 5.68 12.14 8.22
CA ASP A 95 4.71 12.67 7.26
C ASP A 95 3.73 11.60 6.75
N GLU A 96 2.85 11.97 5.82
CA GLU A 96 1.89 11.06 5.23
C GLU A 96 2.54 9.87 4.51
N ILE A 97 3.73 10.07 3.92
CA ILE A 97 4.47 9.00 3.25
C ILE A 97 5.08 8.05 4.31
N GLY A 98 5.55 8.61 5.41
CA GLY A 98 5.98 7.83 6.58
C GLY A 98 4.87 6.92 7.09
N ARG A 99 3.69 7.48 7.35
CA ARG A 99 2.51 6.71 7.78
C ARG A 99 2.06 5.65 6.77
N LEU A 100 2.15 5.96 5.47
CA LEU A 100 1.89 4.97 4.42
C LEU A 100 2.88 3.79 4.53
N GLY A 101 4.16 4.09 4.75
CA GLY A 101 5.16 3.06 5.01
C GLY A 101 4.83 2.22 6.25
N GLU A 102 4.31 2.84 7.33
CA GLU A 102 3.95 2.17 8.58
C GLU A 102 2.81 1.19 8.32
N SER A 103 1.75 1.65 7.65
CA SER A 103 0.61 0.80 7.29
C SER A 103 1.00 -0.37 6.39
N ILE A 104 1.97 -0.18 5.48
CA ILE A 104 2.49 -1.28 4.64
C ILE A 104 3.28 -2.29 5.47
N ASN A 105 4.08 -1.84 6.44
CA ASN A 105 4.79 -2.73 7.35
C ASN A 105 3.82 -3.51 8.25
N ASP A 106 2.80 -2.85 8.80
CA ASP A 106 1.77 -3.50 9.63
C ASP A 106 1.02 -4.56 8.81
N LEU A 107 0.70 -4.25 7.54
CA LEU A 107 0.13 -5.23 6.62
C LEU A 107 1.06 -6.44 6.41
N ALA A 108 2.37 -6.21 6.26
CA ALA A 108 3.35 -7.30 6.11
C ALA A 108 3.38 -8.21 7.34
N VAL A 109 3.38 -7.64 8.54
CA VAL A 109 3.36 -8.38 9.81
C VAL A 109 2.08 -9.20 9.93
N ASN A 110 0.92 -8.60 9.66
CA ASN A 110 -0.35 -9.32 9.69
C ASN A 110 -0.38 -10.48 8.68
N MET A 111 0.16 -10.28 7.47
CA MET A 111 0.26 -11.36 6.48
C MET A 111 1.19 -12.48 6.95
N GLN A 112 2.30 -12.16 7.62
CA GLN A 112 3.19 -13.19 8.20
C GLN A 112 2.49 -13.98 9.30
N GLU A 113 1.73 -13.32 10.17
CA GLU A 113 0.97 -13.98 11.23
C GLU A 113 -0.05 -14.97 10.66
N VAL A 114 -0.79 -14.57 9.63
CA VAL A 114 -1.72 -15.44 8.93
C VAL A 114 -1.01 -16.62 8.28
N LEU A 115 0.12 -16.40 7.60
CA LEU A 115 0.89 -17.49 6.98
C LEU A 115 1.42 -18.48 8.01
N LEU A 116 1.92 -17.99 9.15
CA LEU A 116 2.41 -18.83 10.24
C LEU A 116 1.27 -19.66 10.85
N PHE A 117 0.10 -19.04 11.03
CA PHE A 117 -1.09 -19.72 11.51
C PHE A 117 -1.50 -20.86 10.56
N VAL A 118 -1.63 -20.57 9.27
CA VAL A 118 -2.00 -21.56 8.24
C VAL A 118 -0.97 -22.69 8.17
N TRP A 119 0.33 -22.37 8.23
CA TRP A 119 1.40 -23.37 8.23
C TRP A 119 1.29 -24.31 9.45
N ASN A 120 1.13 -23.75 10.64
CA ASN A 120 1.02 -24.54 11.87
C ASN A 120 -0.20 -25.48 11.83
N HIS A 121 -1.34 -24.95 11.39
CA HIS A 121 -2.56 -25.73 11.20
C HIS A 121 -2.40 -26.84 10.14
N GLY A 122 -1.68 -26.57 9.04
CA GLY A 122 -1.37 -27.58 8.02
C GLY A 122 -0.48 -28.71 8.53
N GLN A 123 0.48 -28.41 9.43
CA GLN A 123 1.30 -29.44 10.07
C GLN A 123 0.47 -30.30 11.03
N GLU A 124 -0.36 -29.68 11.88
CA GLU A 124 -1.25 -30.40 12.80
C GLU A 124 -2.19 -31.34 12.02
N SER A 125 -2.80 -30.85 10.94
CA SER A 125 -3.67 -31.66 10.08
C SER A 125 -2.93 -32.84 9.44
N ARG A 126 -1.67 -32.65 9.03
CA ARG A 126 -0.85 -33.73 8.47
C ARG A 126 -0.51 -34.78 9.52
N GLU A 127 -0.14 -34.37 10.73
CA GLU A 127 0.15 -35.29 11.84
C GLU A 127 -1.09 -36.13 12.22
N LEU A 128 -2.27 -35.51 12.28
CA LEU A 128 -3.53 -36.23 12.52
C LEU A 128 -3.83 -37.25 11.41
N LEU A 129 -3.65 -36.89 10.13
CA LEU A 129 -3.84 -37.81 9.02
C LEU A 129 -2.84 -38.99 9.05
N GLU A 130 -1.59 -38.75 9.43
CA GLU A 130 -0.58 -39.80 9.60
C GLU A 130 -0.96 -40.78 10.74
N ARG A 131 -1.54 -40.27 11.86
CA ARG A 131 -2.07 -41.10 12.95
C ARG A 131 -3.28 -41.93 12.52
N ILE A 132 -4.24 -41.30 11.86
CA ILE A 132 -5.42 -41.98 11.30
C ILE A 132 -5.00 -43.11 10.34
N ALA A 133 -4.03 -42.84 9.45
CA ALA A 133 -3.52 -43.84 8.53
C ALA A 133 -2.85 -45.02 9.26
N ALA A 134 -2.11 -44.75 10.33
CA ALA A 134 -1.48 -45.79 11.14
C ALA A 134 -2.50 -46.65 11.94
N LEU A 135 -3.59 -46.04 12.42
CA LEU A 135 -4.64 -46.72 13.18
C LEU A 135 -5.59 -47.53 12.28
N SER A 136 -5.80 -47.10 11.02
CA SER A 136 -6.63 -47.80 10.04
C SER A 136 -6.15 -49.23 9.74
N ASP A 137 -4.89 -49.55 10.03
CA ASP A 137 -4.31 -50.89 9.86
C ASP A 137 -4.31 -51.74 11.16
N ALA A 138 -4.63 -51.17 12.33
CA ALA A 138 -4.26 -51.79 13.63
C ALA A 138 -5.39 -51.96 14.70
N GLU A 139 -6.13 -50.94 15.17
CA GLU A 139 -7.15 -51.10 16.26
C GLU A 139 -8.23 -49.96 16.30
N PRO A 140 -8.91 -49.63 17.43
CA PRO A 140 -10.37 -49.51 17.56
C PRO A 140 -10.93 -48.13 17.19
N GLN A 141 -12.19 -48.09 16.73
CA GLN A 141 -12.92 -46.89 16.27
C GLN A 141 -12.90 -45.66 17.21
N SER A 142 -12.67 -45.83 18.52
CA SER A 142 -12.78 -44.72 19.47
C SER A 142 -11.65 -43.69 19.41
N GLU A 143 -10.40 -44.10 19.11
CA GLU A 143 -9.30 -43.14 18.95
C GLU A 143 -9.39 -42.39 17.62
N LEU A 144 -9.90 -43.07 16.59
CA LEU A 144 -10.18 -42.49 15.28
C LEU A 144 -11.23 -41.36 15.36
N ASP A 145 -12.27 -41.54 16.19
CA ASP A 145 -13.31 -40.52 16.37
C ASP A 145 -12.76 -39.24 17.04
N GLU A 146 -11.80 -39.37 17.98
CA GLU A 146 -11.16 -38.22 18.64
C GLU A 146 -10.28 -37.42 17.67
N ASP A 147 -9.45 -38.09 16.87
CA ASP A 147 -8.60 -37.44 15.86
C ASP A 147 -9.44 -36.73 14.77
N ILE A 148 -10.58 -37.32 14.37
CA ILE A 148 -11.51 -36.72 13.41
C ILE A 148 -12.15 -35.45 13.99
N GLU A 149 -12.56 -35.46 15.25
CA GLU A 149 -13.14 -34.27 15.90
C GLU A 149 -12.09 -33.16 16.06
N GLN A 150 -10.84 -33.51 16.40
CA GLN A 150 -9.75 -32.53 16.44
C GLN A 150 -9.51 -31.89 15.07
N MET A 151 -9.50 -32.68 13.99
CA MET A 151 -9.35 -32.16 12.63
C MET A 151 -10.54 -31.28 12.21
N ARG A 152 -11.75 -31.63 12.62
CA ARG A 152 -12.96 -30.83 12.37
C ARG A 152 -12.89 -29.49 13.09
N GLN A 153 -12.51 -29.49 14.37
CA GLN A 153 -12.33 -28.26 15.15
C GLN A 153 -11.24 -27.38 14.56
N SER A 154 -10.12 -27.97 14.16
CA SER A 154 -9.01 -27.24 13.56
C SER A 154 -9.43 -26.60 12.22
N ASN A 155 -10.23 -27.29 11.39
CA ASN A 155 -10.80 -26.73 10.16
C ASN A 155 -11.79 -25.58 10.42
N GLU A 156 -12.64 -25.67 11.45
CA GLU A 156 -13.52 -24.56 11.82
C GLU A 156 -12.71 -23.35 12.31
N ASN A 157 -11.62 -23.55 13.06
CA ASN A 157 -10.72 -22.44 13.43
C ASN A 157 -10.08 -21.76 12.20
N LEU A 158 -9.64 -22.55 11.21
CA LEU A 158 -9.11 -22.01 9.96
C LEU A 158 -10.17 -21.21 9.21
N LYS A 159 -11.39 -21.74 9.13
CA LYS A 159 -12.54 -21.08 8.50
C LYS A 159 -12.89 -19.77 9.21
N ASP A 160 -12.88 -19.74 10.54
CA ASP A 160 -13.13 -18.51 11.31
C ASP A 160 -12.11 -17.42 10.97
N ILE A 161 -10.83 -17.78 10.88
CA ILE A 161 -9.78 -16.84 10.47
C ILE A 161 -9.99 -16.39 9.03
N VAL A 162 -10.22 -17.30 8.10
CA VAL A 162 -10.50 -16.97 6.70
C VAL A 162 -11.68 -15.99 6.64
N THR A 163 -12.80 -16.28 7.31
CA THR A 163 -13.99 -15.43 7.31
C THR A 163 -13.85 -14.11 8.05
N SER A 164 -12.84 -13.95 8.92
CA SER A 164 -12.53 -12.67 9.56
C SER A 164 -12.00 -11.62 8.58
N PHE A 165 -11.46 -12.05 7.43
CA PHE A 165 -11.02 -11.14 6.38
C PHE A 165 -12.17 -10.75 5.47
N SER A 166 -12.32 -9.45 5.24
CA SER A 166 -13.18 -8.93 4.18
C SER A 166 -12.46 -9.10 2.83
N TYR A 167 -12.77 -10.17 2.10
CA TYR A 167 -12.27 -10.35 0.74
C TYR A 167 -13.04 -9.46 -0.22
N PHE A 168 -12.36 -8.99 -1.27
CA PHE A 168 -13.06 -8.58 -2.47
C PHE A 168 -13.83 -9.79 -2.99
N GLU A 169 -15.11 -9.61 -3.34
CA GLU A 169 -15.90 -10.68 -3.95
C GLU A 169 -15.27 -10.97 -5.33
N ILE A 170 -14.52 -12.07 -5.42
CA ILE A 170 -13.84 -12.47 -6.65
C ILE A 170 -14.83 -13.27 -7.47
N ARG A 171 -15.28 -12.71 -8.59
CA ARG A 171 -16.01 -13.47 -9.61
C ARG A 171 -15.03 -14.05 -10.62
N LEU A 172 -15.16 -15.34 -10.86
CA LEU A 172 -14.49 -16.03 -11.95
C LEU A 172 -15.37 -15.91 -13.19
N GLU A 173 -15.06 -14.97 -14.08
CA GLU A 173 -15.76 -14.81 -15.36
C GLU A 173 -14.76 -15.11 -16.48
N HIS A 174 -15.05 -16.14 -17.31
CA HIS A 174 -14.21 -16.54 -18.44
C HIS A 174 -12.73 -16.79 -18.06
N GLU A 175 -12.48 -17.57 -17.00
CA GLU A 175 -11.14 -17.89 -16.48
C GLU A 175 -10.32 -16.67 -16.00
N ARG A 176 -10.98 -15.52 -15.77
CA ARG A 176 -10.35 -14.33 -15.20
C ARG A 176 -10.99 -14.00 -13.85
N MET A 177 -10.14 -13.73 -12.86
CA MET A 177 -10.56 -13.23 -11.56
C MET A 177 -10.86 -11.73 -11.68
N MET A 178 -12.12 -11.33 -11.46
CA MET A 178 -12.56 -9.94 -11.43
C MET A 178 -13.06 -9.60 -10.02
N ALA A 179 -12.61 -8.46 -9.48
CA ALA A 179 -13.16 -7.94 -8.22
C ALA A 179 -14.51 -7.27 -8.50
N GLU A 180 -15.57 -7.70 -7.81
CA GLU A 180 -16.94 -7.19 -7.99
C GLU A 180 -17.07 -5.67 -7.73
N SER A 181 -16.12 -5.05 -7.02
CA SER A 181 -16.11 -3.61 -6.74
C SER A 181 -15.91 -2.72 -7.99
N ASP A 182 -15.51 -3.28 -9.13
CA ASP A 182 -15.35 -2.55 -10.40
C ASP A 182 -16.59 -2.58 -11.30
N CYS A 183 -17.69 -3.14 -10.81
CA CYS A 183 -18.96 -3.21 -11.52
C CYS A 183 -19.91 -2.11 -11.06
N GLY A 184 -20.43 -1.33 -12.02
CA GLY A 184 -21.51 -0.38 -11.75
C GLY A 184 -22.76 -1.10 -11.23
N LYS A 185 -23.67 -0.37 -10.57
CA LYS A 185 -24.97 -0.92 -10.09
C LYS A 185 -25.85 -1.53 -11.21
N ASP A 186 -25.52 -1.24 -12.46
CA ASP A 186 -26.13 -1.77 -13.67
C ASP A 186 -25.56 -3.15 -14.08
N GLY A 187 -24.59 -3.69 -13.34
CA GLY A 187 -23.92 -4.95 -13.65
C GLY A 187 -22.85 -4.82 -14.74
N THR A 188 -22.54 -3.60 -15.19
CA THR A 188 -21.51 -3.37 -16.20
C THR A 188 -20.15 -3.28 -15.52
N CYS A 189 -19.34 -4.33 -15.64
CA CYS A 189 -17.97 -4.37 -15.12
C CYS A 189 -17.00 -3.77 -16.15
N CYS A 190 -16.29 -2.70 -15.77
CA CYS A 190 -15.26 -2.11 -16.64
C CYS A 190 -13.99 -2.96 -16.54
N GLY A 191 -13.75 -3.80 -17.55
CA GLY A 191 -12.55 -4.63 -17.61
C GLY A 191 -11.26 -3.80 -17.58
N GLY A 192 -10.55 -3.83 -16.46
CA GLY A 192 -9.12 -3.56 -16.34
C GLY A 192 -8.63 -2.22 -16.89
N GLY A 193 -8.63 -1.18 -16.05
CA GLY A 193 -7.69 -0.06 -16.16
C GLY A 193 -8.13 1.17 -16.97
N ALA A 194 -9.31 1.16 -17.60
CA ALA A 194 -9.89 2.35 -18.22
C ALA A 194 -11.04 2.89 -17.35
N ALA A 195 -10.92 4.14 -16.90
CA ALA A 195 -11.94 4.82 -16.11
C ALA A 195 -13.32 4.69 -16.77
N CYS A 196 -14.28 4.07 -16.07
CA CYS A 196 -15.66 4.03 -16.51
C CYS A 196 -16.14 5.47 -16.78
N LYS A 197 -16.43 5.78 -18.03
CA LYS A 197 -17.11 7.04 -18.37
C LYS A 197 -18.51 6.96 -17.77
N TYR A 198 -18.74 7.70 -16.69
CA TYR A 198 -20.09 7.94 -16.21
C TYR A 198 -20.89 8.61 -17.35
N PRO A 199 -22.09 8.11 -17.67
CA PRO A 199 -22.99 8.83 -18.57
C PRO A 199 -23.31 10.16 -17.90
N THR A 200 -22.89 11.26 -18.53
CA THR A 200 -23.35 12.60 -18.17
C THR A 200 -24.84 12.68 -18.45
N ALA A 201 -25.62 12.91 -17.39
CA ALA A 201 -27.04 13.19 -17.45
C ALA A 201 -27.33 14.47 -18.26
#